data_AF-A0AAJ5BGB5-F1
#
_entry.id   AF-A0AAJ5BGB5-F1
#
_cell.length_a   1.000
_cell.length_b   1.000
_cell.length_c   1.000
_cell.angle_alpha   90.00
_cell.angle_beta   90.00
_cell.angle_gamma   90.00
#
_symmetry.space_group_name_H-M   'P 1'
#
loop_
_entity.id
_entity.type
_entity.pdbx_description
1 polymer ?
#
loop_
_entity_poly.entity_id
_entity_poly.type
_entity_poly.pdbx_seq_one_letter_code
_entity_poly.pdbx_strand_id
1 'polypeptide(L)'
;MKGCLKYWRYLVLIVVVVAGFFTWQWYSLKKEAEIAFNQNSVVAQYLGKVSVETIGLSAFAAQCQVGCEHYLVKLRGDKASAIAVADLTKGSTELSYAIMCLDNGENIALTRDAELIVDNSRESSCQ
;
A
#
# COMPACT_ATOMS: atom_id res chain seq x y z
N MET A 1 30.88 36.22 0.15
CA MET A 1 30.83 34.84 0.70
C MET A 1 29.74 34.61 1.78
N LYS A 2 29.37 35.61 2.61
CA LYS A 2 28.33 35.43 3.66
C LYS A 2 26.90 35.20 3.13
N GLY A 3 26.55 35.74 1.95
CA GLY A 3 25.23 35.53 1.33
C GLY A 3 24.99 34.09 0.90
N CYS A 4 25.97 33.47 0.22
CA CYS A 4 25.89 32.09 -0.28
C CYS A 4 25.69 31.07 0.86
N LEU A 5 26.37 31.27 2.00
CA LEU A 5 26.19 30.42 3.19
C LEU A 5 24.77 30.52 3.80
N LYS A 6 24.15 31.70 3.74
CA LYS A 6 22.77 31.94 4.21
C LYS A 6 21.77 31.21 3.30
N TYR A 7 21.91 31.34 1.98
CA TYR A 7 21.07 30.62 1.01
C TYR A 7 21.18 29.10 1.15
N TRP A 8 22.38 28.58 1.37
CA TRP A 8 22.59 27.15 1.56
C TRP A 8 21.91 26.62 2.84
N ARG A 9 21.97 27.38 3.94
CA ARG A 9 21.23 27.04 5.17
C ARG A 9 19.71 27.01 4.96
N TYR A 10 19.15 27.96 4.23
CA TYR A 10 17.72 27.95 3.91
C TYR A 10 17.33 26.77 3.00
N LEU A 11 18.15 26.45 1.99
CA LEU A 11 17.93 25.27 1.15
C LEU A 11 17.94 23.98 1.96
N VAL A 12 18.90 23.80 2.87
CA VAL A 12 18.94 22.63 3.74
C VAL A 12 17.71 22.54 4.63
N LEU A 13 17.27 23.66 5.22
CA LEU A 13 16.04 23.69 6.01
C LEU A 13 14.81 23.29 5.21
N ILE A 14 14.68 23.79 3.97
CA ILE A 14 13.57 23.42 3.08
C ILE A 14 13.61 21.92 2.80
N VAL A 15 14.77 21.35 2.47
CA VAL A 15 14.92 19.92 2.21
C VAL A 15 14.50 19.08 3.42
N VAL A 16 14.89 19.48 4.64
CA VAL A 16 14.50 18.78 5.88
C VAL A 16 12.99 18.83 6.11
N VAL A 17 12.36 19.99 5.92
CA VAL A 17 10.90 20.14 6.09
C VAL A 17 10.14 19.29 5.06
N VAL A 18 10.57 19.33 3.80
CA VAL A 18 9.95 18.55 2.72
C VAL A 18 10.12 17.05 2.98
N ALA A 19 11.33 16.59 3.31
CA ALA A 19 11.59 15.19 3.63
C ALA A 19 10.78 14.71 4.84
N GLY A 20 10.66 15.55 5.88
CA GLY A 20 9.83 15.26 7.05
C GLY A 20 8.35 15.11 6.69
N PHE A 21 7.83 16.00 5.83
CA PHE A 21 6.44 15.90 5.35
C PHE A 21 6.20 14.62 4.57
N PHE A 22 7.06 14.26 3.61
CA PHE A 22 6.93 13.01 2.85
C PHE A 22 7.02 11.77 3.75
N THR A 23 7.93 11.77 4.73
CA THR A 23 8.07 10.65 5.68
C THR A 23 6.80 10.49 6.52
N TRP A 24 6.18 11.60 6.95
CA TRP A 24 4.94 11.58 7.71
C TRP A 24 3.76 11.08 6.86
N GLN A 25 3.64 11.54 5.62
CA GLN A 25 2.64 11.07 4.66
C GLN A 25 2.73 9.56 4.45
N TRP A 26 3.94 9.06 4.23
CA TRP A 26 4.20 7.64 4.03
C TRP A 26 3.86 6.79 5.26
N TYR A 27 4.20 7.29 6.45
CA TYR A 27 3.87 6.61 7.70
C TYR A 27 2.36 6.54 7.96
N SER A 28 1.61 7.62 7.67
CA SER A 28 0.15 7.63 7.78
C SER A 28 -0.48 6.59 6.86
N LEU A 29 -0.10 6.59 5.58
CA LEU A 29 -0.62 5.63 4.61
C LEU A 29 -0.35 4.19 5.04
N LYS A 30 0.86 3.91 5.56
CA LYS A 30 1.22 2.59 6.07
C LYS A 30 0.31 2.14 7.21
N LYS A 31 -0.03 3.04 8.12
CA LYS A 31 -0.93 2.74 9.24
C LYS A 31 -2.38 2.58 8.81
N GLU A 32 -2.84 3.43 7.90
CA GLU A 32 -4.19 3.33 7.31
C GLU A 32 -4.37 2.00 6.57
N ALA A 33 -3.39 1.61 5.75
CA ALA A 33 -3.37 0.31 5.08
C ALA A 33 -3.40 -0.86 6.08
N GLU A 34 -2.56 -0.81 7.12
CA GLU A 34 -2.54 -1.84 8.18
C GLU A 34 -3.91 -2.00 8.84
N ILE A 35 -4.61 -0.90 9.11
CA ILE A 35 -5.96 -0.93 9.66
C ILE A 35 -6.94 -1.53 8.64
N ALA A 36 -6.90 -1.08 7.39
CA ALA A 36 -7.78 -1.54 6.32
C ALA A 36 -7.68 -3.05 6.09
N PHE A 37 -6.46 -3.60 5.99
CA PHE A 37 -6.27 -5.03 5.84
C PHE A 37 -6.71 -5.83 7.07
N ASN A 38 -6.49 -5.31 8.29
CA ASN A 38 -6.95 -5.97 9.51
C ASN A 38 -8.47 -5.95 9.71
N GLN A 39 -9.18 -5.02 9.07
CA GLN A 39 -10.65 -4.98 9.08
C GLN A 39 -11.26 -5.98 8.09
N ASN A 40 -10.49 -6.46 7.11
CA ASN A 40 -10.97 -7.40 6.11
C ASN A 40 -11.04 -8.83 6.68
N SER A 41 -12.23 -9.44 6.62
CA SER A 41 -12.48 -10.78 7.17
C SER A 41 -11.70 -11.88 6.45
N VAL A 42 -11.45 -11.73 5.15
CA VAL A 42 -10.68 -12.69 4.33
C VAL A 42 -9.21 -12.66 4.77
N VAL A 43 -8.63 -11.47 4.97
CA VAL A 43 -7.27 -11.34 5.49
C VAL A 43 -7.15 -12.00 6.86
N ALA A 44 -8.09 -11.75 7.77
CA ALA A 44 -8.08 -12.37 9.10
C ALA A 44 -8.17 -13.92 9.04
N GLN A 45 -8.93 -14.46 8.09
CA GLN A 45 -9.05 -15.90 7.88
C GLN A 45 -7.70 -16.53 7.47
N TYR A 46 -7.05 -15.98 6.44
CA TYR A 46 -5.83 -16.55 5.86
C TYR A 46 -4.56 -16.18 6.61
N LEU A 47 -4.39 -14.91 6.98
CA LEU A 47 -3.15 -14.38 7.56
C LEU A 47 -3.24 -14.10 9.07
N GLY A 48 -4.45 -13.95 9.62
CA GLY A 48 -4.64 -13.49 10.99
C GLY A 48 -4.50 -11.97 11.10
N LYS A 49 -3.95 -11.47 12.20
CA LYS A 49 -3.62 -10.05 12.31
C LYS A 49 -2.38 -9.77 11.47
N VAL A 50 -2.42 -8.72 10.67
CA VAL A 50 -1.36 -8.36 9.74
C VAL A 50 -0.67 -7.06 10.13
N SER A 51 0.61 -6.99 9.82
CA SER A 51 1.40 -5.76 9.81
C SER A 51 1.88 -5.50 8.39
N VAL A 52 1.89 -4.23 7.99
CA VAL A 52 2.47 -3.84 6.70
C VAL A 52 3.98 -3.76 6.86
N GLU A 53 4.74 -4.50 6.08
CA GLU A 53 6.21 -4.39 6.07
C GLU A 53 6.63 -3.23 5.16
N THR A 54 6.18 -3.28 3.91
CA THR A 54 6.53 -2.32 2.86
C THR A 54 5.32 -2.00 2.00
N ILE A 55 5.31 -0.79 1.46
CA ILE A 55 4.38 -0.32 0.44
C ILE A 55 5.23 0.09 -0.75
N GLY A 56 4.86 -0.34 -1.95
CA GLY A 56 5.45 0.09 -3.20
C GLY A 56 4.35 0.49 -4.16
N LEU A 57 4.68 1.29 -5.18
CA LEU A 57 3.74 1.54 -6.27
C LEU A 57 3.65 0.29 -7.14
N SER A 58 2.44 -0.16 -7.42
CA SER A 58 2.21 -1.25 -8.36
C SER A 58 2.20 -0.72 -9.79
N ALA A 59 2.79 -1.46 -10.73
CA ALA A 59 2.64 -1.19 -12.16
C ALA A 59 1.27 -1.63 -12.69
N PHE A 60 0.58 -2.50 -11.94
CA PHE A 60 -0.76 -2.97 -12.25
C PHE A 60 -1.78 -1.93 -11.81
N ALA A 61 -2.42 -1.28 -12.78
CA ALA A 61 -3.51 -0.33 -12.55
C ALA A 61 -4.81 -0.94 -13.09
N ALA A 62 -5.60 -1.55 -12.21
CA ALA A 62 -7.02 -1.73 -12.48
C ALA A 62 -7.67 -0.33 -12.57
N GLN A 63 -8.83 -0.17 -13.20
CA GLN A 63 -9.45 1.14 -13.42
C GLN A 63 -9.78 1.87 -12.09
N CYS A 64 -8.83 2.64 -11.56
CA CYS A 64 -9.02 3.42 -10.36
C CYS A 64 -9.57 4.83 -10.69
N GLN A 65 -10.47 5.33 -9.83
CA GLN A 65 -10.98 6.70 -9.94
C GLN A 65 -9.91 7.74 -9.58
N VAL A 66 -10.09 8.97 -10.04
CA VAL A 66 -9.14 10.07 -9.80
C VAL A 66 -8.84 10.23 -8.31
N GLY A 67 -7.60 9.95 -7.90
CA GLY A 67 -7.13 10.12 -6.52
C GLY A 67 -6.90 8.83 -5.73
N CYS A 68 -7.12 7.64 -6.30
CA CYS A 68 -6.62 6.41 -5.72
C CYS A 68 -5.30 5.98 -6.42
N GLU A 69 -4.41 5.38 -5.64
CA GLU A 69 -3.13 4.87 -6.10
C GLU A 69 -3.08 3.36 -5.86
N HIS A 70 -2.52 2.63 -6.82
CA HIS A 70 -2.35 1.18 -6.72
C HIS A 70 -1.05 0.87 -6.01
N TYR A 71 -1.16 0.18 -4.89
CA TYR A 71 -0.02 -0.17 -4.08
C TYR A 71 0.19 -1.67 -4.02
N LEU A 72 1.44 -2.07 -4.13
CA LEU A 72 1.91 -3.39 -3.77
C LEU A 72 2.34 -3.34 -2.30
N VAL A 73 1.60 -4.04 -1.46
CA VAL A 73 1.72 -4.03 0.00
C VAL A 73 2.21 -5.38 0.45
N LYS A 74 3.38 -5.42 1.07
CA LYS A 74 3.87 -6.65 1.70
C LYS A 74 3.27 -6.76 3.10
N LEU A 75 2.50 -7.82 3.31
CA LEU A 75 1.81 -8.11 4.55
C LEU A 75 2.54 -9.24 5.29
N ARG A 76 2.76 -9.03 6.58
CA ARG A 76 3.21 -10.07 7.50
C ARG A 76 2.11 -10.34 8.51
N GLY A 77 1.44 -11.46 8.34
CA GLY A 77 0.44 -11.98 9.25
C GLY A 77 1.03 -12.88 10.33
N ASP A 78 0.23 -13.14 11.36
CA ASP A 78 0.54 -14.11 12.41
C ASP A 78 0.73 -15.54 11.85
N LYS A 79 0.01 -15.89 10.77
CA LYS A 79 0.00 -17.23 10.18
C LYS A 79 0.97 -17.39 9.01
N ALA A 80 1.08 -16.36 8.16
CA ALA A 80 1.86 -16.38 6.93
C ALA A 80 2.18 -14.94 6.47
N SER A 81 3.07 -14.83 5.48
CA SER A 81 3.29 -13.58 4.75
C SER A 81 2.52 -13.63 3.42
N ALA A 82 2.21 -12.44 2.89
CA ALA A 82 1.56 -12.30 1.60
C ALA A 82 1.94 -10.98 0.95
N ILE A 83 1.68 -10.88 -0.35
CA ILE A 83 1.72 -9.62 -1.08
C ILE A 83 0.30 -9.28 -1.45
N ALA A 84 -0.18 -8.08 -1.12
CA ALA A 84 -1.46 -7.59 -1.56
C ALA A 84 -1.27 -6.48 -2.57
N VAL A 85 -2.00 -6.52 -3.68
CA VAL A 85 -2.18 -5.38 -4.55
C VAL A 85 -3.50 -4.74 -4.18
N ALA A 86 -3.45 -3.48 -3.75
CA ALA A 86 -4.62 -2.78 -3.26
C ALA A 86 -4.63 -1.31 -3.64
N ASP A 87 -5.85 -0.82 -3.82
CA ASP A 87 -6.18 0.57 -4.07
C ASP A 87 -6.35 1.23 -2.71
N LEU A 88 -5.37 2.05 -2.34
CA LEU A 88 -5.40 2.78 -1.08
C LEU A 88 -5.70 4.24 -1.37
N THR A 89 -6.73 4.75 -0.70
CA THR A 89 -7.06 6.17 -0.71
C THR A 89 -6.64 6.78 0.61
N LYS A 90 -5.82 7.82 0.55
CA LYS A 90 -5.36 8.52 1.75
C LYS A 90 -6.53 9.08 2.55
N GLY A 91 -6.51 8.85 3.86
CA GLY A 91 -7.58 9.26 4.78
C GLY A 91 -8.78 8.31 4.79
N SER A 92 -8.69 7.18 4.09
CA SER A 92 -9.68 6.10 4.13
C SER A 92 -9.06 4.83 4.68
N THR A 93 -9.84 4.08 5.45
CA THR A 93 -9.49 2.72 5.90
C THR A 93 -10.24 1.65 5.11
N GLU A 94 -10.93 2.03 4.03
CA GLU A 94 -11.66 1.10 3.19
C GLU A 94 -10.80 0.67 1.99
N LEU A 95 -10.80 -0.64 1.72
CA LEU A 95 -10.21 -1.22 0.52
C LEU A 95 -11.26 -1.16 -0.61
N SER A 96 -10.98 -0.41 -1.67
CA SER A 96 -11.88 -0.34 -2.84
C SER A 96 -11.65 -1.53 -3.77
N TYR A 97 -10.40 -1.73 -4.17
CA TYR A 97 -9.96 -2.89 -4.93
C TYR A 97 -8.78 -3.52 -4.19
N ALA A 98 -8.83 -4.82 -3.93
CA ALA A 98 -7.68 -5.51 -3.33
C ALA A 98 -7.64 -7.00 -3.69
N ILE A 99 -6.45 -7.46 -4.08
CA ILE A 99 -6.09 -8.87 -4.27
C ILE A 99 -4.95 -9.18 -3.32
N MET A 100 -4.97 -10.36 -2.71
CA MET A 100 -3.91 -10.90 -1.88
C MET A 100 -3.33 -12.14 -2.54
N CYS A 101 -2.04 -12.12 -2.82
CA CYS A 101 -1.29 -13.25 -3.33
C CYS A 101 -0.50 -13.90 -2.19
N LEU A 102 -0.80 -15.17 -1.96
CA LEU A 102 -0.12 -16.00 -0.99
C LEU A 102 1.18 -16.57 -1.59
N ASP A 103 2.12 -16.96 -0.73
CA ASP A 103 3.40 -17.54 -1.15
C ASP A 103 3.24 -18.88 -1.90
N ASN A 104 2.09 -19.55 -1.77
CA ASN A 104 1.75 -20.77 -2.51
C ASN A 104 1.34 -20.50 -3.97
N GLY A 105 1.31 -19.23 -4.41
CA GLY A 105 0.90 -18.81 -5.75
C GLY A 105 -0.61 -18.63 -5.92
N GLU A 106 -1.39 -18.76 -4.85
CA GLU A 106 -2.83 -18.54 -4.87
C GLU A 106 -3.16 -17.04 -4.75
N ASN A 107 -4.03 -16.58 -5.65
CA ASN A 107 -4.54 -15.21 -5.64
C ASN A 107 -5.93 -15.22 -5.02
N ILE A 108 -6.14 -14.38 -4.01
CA ILE A 108 -7.38 -14.29 -3.26
C ILE A 108 -7.93 -12.88 -3.42
N ALA A 109 -9.16 -12.77 -3.90
CA ALA A 109 -9.86 -11.49 -3.94
C ALA A 109 -10.23 -11.07 -2.51
N LEU A 110 -9.87 -9.84 -2.14
CA LEU A 110 -10.25 -9.25 -0.85
C LEU A 110 -11.49 -8.36 -0.96
N THR A 111 -11.83 -7.92 -2.16
CA THR A 111 -13.04 -7.14 -2.47
C THR A 111 -13.79 -7.76 -3.66
N ARG A 112 -15.09 -7.48 -3.77
CA ARG A 112 -15.94 -8.04 -4.83
C ARG A 112 -15.48 -7.64 -6.23
N ASP A 113 -15.01 -6.41 -6.40
CA ASP A 113 -14.54 -5.93 -7.69
C ASP A 113 -13.26 -6.66 -8.15
N ALA A 114 -12.50 -7.21 -7.20
CA ALA A 114 -11.31 -8.00 -7.47
C ALA A 114 -11.62 -9.46 -7.84
N GLU A 115 -12.79 -10.01 -7.47
CA GLU A 115 -13.21 -11.38 -7.81
C GLU A 115 -13.19 -11.59 -9.33
N LEU A 116 -13.68 -10.60 -10.09
CA LEU A 116 -13.74 -10.64 -11.56
C LEU A 116 -12.37 -10.74 -12.24
N ILE A 117 -11.31 -10.30 -11.57
CA ILE A 117 -9.93 -10.32 -12.10
C ILE A 117 -9.22 -11.60 -11.66
N VAL A 118 -9.42 -12.04 -10.41
CA VAL A 118 -8.89 -13.31 -9.91
C VAL A 118 -9.44 -14.50 -10.70
N ASP A 119 -10.74 -14.48 -11.05
CA ASP A 119 -11.37 -15.54 -11.86
C ASP A 119 -10.94 -15.53 -13.33
N ASN A 120 -10.50 -14.38 -13.86
CA ASN A 120 -10.16 -14.23 -15.30
C ASN A 120 -8.67 -14.41 -15.64
N SER A 121 -7.75 -14.42 -14.67
CA SER A 121 -6.31 -14.32 -14.96
C SER A 121 -5.48 -15.48 -14.40
N ARG A 122 -4.73 -16.12 -15.31
CA ARG A 122 -3.57 -17.00 -15.06
C ARG A 122 -2.26 -16.22 -14.83
N GLU A 123 -2.28 -14.90 -14.88
CA GLU A 123 -1.11 -14.04 -14.65
C GLU A 123 -1.14 -13.46 -13.23
N SER A 124 0.03 -13.47 -12.60
CA SER A 124 0.26 -13.05 -11.22
C SER A 124 -0.05 -11.56 -11.03
N SER A 125 -1.26 -11.26 -10.55
CA SER A 125 -1.70 -9.90 -10.23
C SER A 125 -0.81 -9.16 -9.22
N CYS A 126 0.11 -9.86 -8.55
CA CYS A 126 1.07 -9.32 -7.59
C CYS A 126 2.54 -9.35 -8.06
N GLN A 127 2.81 -9.46 -9.37
CA GLN A 127 4.16 -9.26 -9.94
C GLN A 127 4.42 -7.82 -10.39
#